data_AF-A0A653AQR6-F1
#
_entry.id   AF-A0A653AQR6-F1
#
_cell.length_a   1.000
_cell.length_b   1.000
_cell.length_c   1.000
_cell.angle_alpha   90.00
_cell.angle_beta   90.00
_cell.angle_gamma   90.00
#
_symmetry.space_group_name_H-M   'P 1'
#
loop_
_entity.id
_entity.type
_entity.pdbx_description
1 polymer ?
#
loop_
_entity_poly.entity_id
_entity_poly.type
_entity_poly.pdbx_seq_one_letter_code
_entity_poly.pdbx_strand_id
1 'polypeptide(L)' 'MQKKKDFHGHNGFDRDELKALMEKYNFKNVFFETAYEGKKDMKDGVLDYSLFLVIGMKR' A
#
# COMPACT_ATOMS: atom_id res chain seq x y z
N MET A 1 11.96 1.50 -17.28
CA MET A 1 11.20 2.00 -16.11
C MET A 1 11.72 1.29 -14.87
N GLN A 2 12.31 2.01 -13.93
CA GLN A 2 12.71 1.42 -12.66
C GLN A 2 11.44 1.04 -11.89
N LYS A 3 11.24 -0.26 -11.64
CA LYS A 3 10.28 -0.72 -10.63
C LYS A 3 10.71 -0.07 -9.31
N LYS A 4 9.92 0.86 -8.78
CA LYS A 4 10.01 1.18 -7.34
C LYS A 4 9.73 -0.15 -6.64
N LYS A 5 10.78 -0.80 -6.16
CA LYS A 5 10.66 -2.01 -5.36
C LYS A 5 9.77 -1.66 -4.18
N ASP A 6 8.62 -2.32 -4.13
CA ASP A 6 7.73 -2.44 -2.99
C ASP A 6 7.51 -1.12 -2.23
N PHE A 7 6.51 -0.34 -2.63
CA PHE A 7 6.06 0.82 -1.86
C PHE A 7 5.78 0.41 -0.41
N HIS A 8 6.66 0.74 0.54
CA HIS A 8 6.47 0.33 1.94
C HIS A 8 5.54 1.26 2.73
N GLY A 9 5.31 2.49 2.23
CA GLY A 9 4.47 3.47 2.90
C GLY A 9 4.67 4.90 2.39
N HIS A 10 3.68 5.77 2.63
CA HIS A 10 3.77 7.22 2.41
C HIS A 10 2.66 7.96 3.17
N ASN A 11 2.88 9.21 3.57
CA ASN A 11 1.89 10.07 4.26
C ASN A 11 1.21 9.42 5.49
N GLY A 12 2.00 8.76 6.34
CA GLY A 12 1.51 8.13 7.58
C GLY A 12 0.89 6.74 7.39
N PHE A 13 0.93 6.19 6.17
CA PHE A 13 0.62 4.78 5.92
C PHE A 13 1.91 3.96 5.90
N ASP A 14 1.94 2.87 6.67
CA ASP A 14 2.98 1.84 6.67
C ASP A 14 2.34 0.46 6.42
N ARG A 15 2.86 -0.28 5.43
CA ARG A 15 2.31 -1.59 5.05
C ARG A 15 2.53 -2.66 6.11
N ASP A 16 3.67 -2.64 6.78
CA ASP A 16 4.03 -3.65 7.77
C ASP A 16 3.22 -3.44 9.05
N GLU A 17 2.96 -2.18 9.42
CA GLU A 17 2.03 -1.84 10.52
C GLU A 17 0.60 -2.32 10.23
N LEU A 18 0.08 -2.07 9.01
CA LEU A 18 -1.26 -2.56 8.63
C LEU A 18 -1.29 -4.10 8.61
N LYS A 19 -0.24 -4.75 8.09
CA LYS A 19 -0.15 -6.22 8.10
C LYS A 19 -0.21 -6.77 9.52
N ALA A 20 0.61 -6.23 10.43
CA ALA A 20 0.63 -6.63 11.82
C ALA A 20 -0.73 -6.42 12.50
N LEU A 21 -1.42 -5.32 12.19
CA LEU A 21 -2.77 -5.06 12.68
C LEU A 21 -3.76 -6.11 12.18
N MET A 22 -3.74 -6.44 10.88
CA MET A 22 -4.62 -7.46 10.32
C MET A 22 -4.36 -8.85 10.93
N GLU A 23 -3.10 -9.24 11.08
CA GLU A 23 -2.73 -10.51 11.71
C GLU A 23 -3.16 -10.58 13.18
N LYS A 24 -3.03 -9.46 13.92
CA LYS A 24 -3.54 -9.31 15.29
C LYS A 24 -5.05 -9.52 15.38
N TYR A 25 -5.81 -9.16 14.34
CA TYR A 25 -7.26 -9.38 14.26
C TYR A 25 -7.65 -10.66 13.52
N ASN A 26 -6.78 -11.69 13.56
CA ASN A 26 -7.02 -13.04 13.02
C ASN A 26 -7.22 -13.14 11.51
N PHE A 27 -6.83 -12.13 10.74
CA PHE A 27 -6.68 -12.31 9.30
C PHE A 27 -5.45 -13.19 9.03
N LYS A 28 -5.59 -14.13 8.09
CA LYS A 28 -4.53 -15.03 7.63
C LYS A 28 -4.27 -14.82 6.14
N ASN A 29 -3.09 -15.23 5.69
CA ASN A 29 -2.65 -15.10 4.30
C ASN A 29 -2.82 -13.65 3.81
N VAL A 30 -2.27 -12.70 4.57
CA VAL A 30 -2.35 -11.27 4.25
C VAL A 30 -1.35 -10.95 3.14
N PHE A 31 -1.84 -10.52 1.99
CA PHE A 31 -1.04 -10.15 0.83
C PHE A 31 -1.30 -8.71 0.43
N PHE A 32 -0.24 -8.04 -0.02
CA PHE A 32 -0.29 -6.68 -0.55
C PHE A 32 0.21 -6.68 -1.98
N GLU A 33 -0.49 -5.96 -2.86
CA GLU A 33 -0.08 -5.76 -4.24
C GLU A 33 -0.28 -4.28 -4.62
N THR A 34 0.75 -3.65 -5.18
CA THR A 34 0.58 -2.32 -5.79
C THR A 34 -0.12 -2.52 -7.13
N ALA A 35 -1.41 -2.19 -7.20
CA ALA A 35 -2.22 -2.34 -8.41
C ALA A 35 -2.00 -1.21 -9.43
N TYR A 36 -1.55 -0.05 -8.98
CA TYR A 36 -1.33 1.11 -9.85
C TYR A 36 -0.32 2.09 -9.25
N GLU A 37 0.47 2.72 -10.11
CA GLU A 37 1.33 3.87 -9.80
C GLU A 37 1.01 4.99 -10.77
N GLY A 38 0.78 6.19 -10.27
CA GLY A 38 0.36 7.33 -11.06
C GLY A 38 0.90 8.65 -10.56
N LYS A 39 0.62 9.69 -11.34
CA LYS A 39 0.94 11.07 -11.04
C LYS A 39 -0.33 11.90 -11.13
N LYS A 40 -0.51 12.82 -10.18
CA LYS A 40 -1.62 13.75 -10.15
C LYS A 40 -1.09 15.17 -10.18
N ASP A 41 -1.48 15.92 -11.21
CA ASP A 41 -1.23 17.36 -11.23
C ASP A 41 -2.11 18.02 -10.17
N MET A 42 -1.47 18.77 -9.28
CA MET A 42 -2.08 19.53 -8.20
C MET A 42 -1.69 21.01 -8.38
N LYS A 43 -2.40 21.91 -7.70
CA LYS A 43 -2.15 23.35 -7.78
C LYS A 43 -0.70 23.72 -7.45
N ASP A 44 -0.08 22.98 -6.53
CA ASP A 44 1.25 23.25 -5.99
C ASP A 44 2.34 22.30 -6.55
N GLY A 45 2.04 21.55 -7.63
CA GLY A 45 3.00 20.67 -8.30
C GLY A 45 2.42 19.30 -8.66
N VAL A 46 3.30 18.35 -8.98
CA VAL A 46 2.92 16.98 -9.36
C VAL A 46 3.08 16.05 -8.17
N LEU A 47 2.02 15.34 -7.79
CA LEU A 47 2.02 14.35 -6.72
C LEU A 47 2.11 12.93 -7.30
N ASP A 48 3.20 12.22 -7.03
CA ASP A 48 3.30 10.79 -7.28
C ASP A 48 2.46 10.02 -6.23
N TYR A 49 1.65 9.06 -6.65
CA TYR A 49 0.85 8.22 -5.75
C TYR A 49 0.76 6.78 -6.25
N SER A 50 0.47 5.86 -5.32
CA SER A 50 0.27 4.44 -5.61
C SER A 50 -1.05 3.97 -5.03
N LEU A 51 -1.77 3.13 -5.77
CA LEU A 51 -2.90 2.37 -5.26
C LEU A 51 -2.45 0.94 -5.01
N PHE A 52 -2.86 0.39 -3.88
CA PHE A 52 -2.57 -0.99 -3.53
C PHE A 52 -3.85 -1.71 -3.11
N LEU A 53 -3.85 -3.01 -3.33
CA LEU A 53 -4.86 -3.92 -2.85
C LEU A 53 -4.27 -4.72 -1.69
N VAL A 54 -5.11 -4.99 -0.70
CA VAL A 54 -4.80 -5.91 0.39
C VAL A 54 -5.86 -6.99 0.43
N ILE A 55 -5.40 -8.25 0.50
CA ILE A 55 -6.27 -9.41 0.63
C ILE A 55 -5.88 -10.10 1.93
N GLY A 56 -6.87 -10.40 2.77
CA GLY A 56 -6.69 -11.21 3.96
C GLY A 56 -7.93 -12.06 4.21
N MET A 57 -7.74 -13.30 4.60
CA MET A 57 -8.84 -14.22 4.93
C MET A 57 -9.09 -14.18 6.44
N LYS A 58 -10.29 -13.76 6.82
CA LYS A 58 -10.72 -13.77 8.23
C LYS A 58 -11.09 -15.19 8.65
N ARG A 59 -10.52 -15.65 9.77
CA ARG A 59 -10.96 -16.88 10.45
C ARG A 59 -12.25 -16.68 11.22
#